data_AF-A0BPE5-F1
#
_entry.id   AF-A0BPE5-F1
#
_cell.length_a   1.000
_cell.length_b   1.000
_cell.length_c   1.000
_cell.angle_alpha   90.00
_cell.angle_beta   90.00
_cell.angle_gamma   90.00
#
_symmetry.space_group_name_H-M   'P 1'
#
loop_
_entity.id
_entity.type
_entity.pdbx_description
1 polymer ?
#
loop_
_entity_poly.entity_id
_entity_poly.type
_entity_poly.pdbx_seq_one_letter_code
_entity_poly.pdbx_strand_id
1 'polypeptide(L)'
;MTFKTLMVLLLVTMAVATESPAIEKLRNKLDQNEYNSQLVDLLELSLAGGQLDRVFELLQKMVDDLTGQINAANLDHASRMAAFESSIEQLEANLATLSSEVQTNNRKIGDITQAISTLTSTSVAVKKQLETINQREEQIRDNRQREIQVLETKQSAGSRILAALEDIHDRLVKAVLSNTGSFLEEAEKKEMIKQVKKELGRTHPLALLLEFSSKFDEATAKRAIELIEQIIASIKEGEVNRESNQTAVEENFNSLVNEVTVVRDKLQQDNQKTTSALKNRQNDLKITQRRNKQLEQNEATTQQLLETTRVQKDLYDSNFRSNASKREGQLNSLKTALQILRDNEQALKK
;
A
#
# COMPACT_ATOMS: atom_id res chain seq x y z
N MET A 1 -63.88 14.40 -4.97
CA MET A 1 -64.85 14.25 -6.07
C MET A 1 -66.15 14.99 -5.70
N THR A 2 -66.12 16.32 -5.51
CA THR A 2 -67.27 17.05 -4.92
C THR A 2 -67.29 18.57 -5.17
N PHE A 3 -66.59 19.11 -6.17
CA PHE A 3 -66.74 20.54 -6.55
C PHE A 3 -67.66 20.70 -7.77
N LYS A 4 -67.46 19.86 -8.79
CA LYS A 4 -68.33 19.81 -9.99
C LYS A 4 -69.75 19.37 -9.67
N THR A 5 -69.94 18.49 -8.70
CA THR A 5 -71.26 17.95 -8.36
C THR A 5 -72.14 18.94 -7.60
N LEU A 6 -71.55 19.94 -6.92
CA LEU A 6 -72.33 20.98 -6.23
C LEU A 6 -72.76 22.11 -7.19
N MET A 7 -71.95 22.42 -8.20
CA MET A 7 -72.27 23.43 -9.22
C MET A 7 -73.41 23.03 -10.17
N VAL A 8 -73.66 21.73 -10.37
CA VAL A 8 -74.67 21.26 -11.33
C VAL A 8 -76.10 21.32 -10.78
N LEU A 9 -76.29 21.46 -9.46
CA LEU A 9 -77.63 21.33 -8.86
C LEU A 9 -78.48 22.62 -8.85
N LEU A 10 -78.01 23.72 -9.47
CA LEU A 10 -78.62 25.05 -9.32
C LEU A 10 -78.80 25.77 -10.67
N LEU A 11 -79.24 25.03 -11.68
CA LEU A 11 -79.33 25.50 -13.07
C LEU A 11 -80.74 25.38 -13.65
N VAL A 12 -81.77 25.88 -12.93
CA VAL A 12 -83.11 26.16 -13.52
C VAL A 12 -83.81 27.27 -12.71
N THR A 13 -83.86 28.50 -13.24
CA THR A 13 -85.04 29.39 -13.42
C THR A 13 -84.62 30.85 -13.73
N MET A 14 -85.56 31.58 -14.38
CA MET A 14 -85.39 32.73 -15.26
C MET A 14 -84.93 34.08 -14.67
N ALA A 15 -84.38 34.89 -15.58
CA ALA A 15 -83.94 36.27 -15.43
C ALA A 15 -85.06 37.28 -15.11
N VAL A 16 -84.82 38.12 -14.11
CA VAL A 16 -85.25 39.52 -14.09
C VAL A 16 -84.04 40.36 -13.65
N ALA A 17 -83.47 41.11 -14.58
CA ALA A 17 -82.44 42.10 -14.31
C ALA A 17 -83.06 43.26 -13.52
N THR A 18 -82.91 43.24 -12.21
CA THR A 18 -82.80 44.46 -11.42
C THR A 18 -81.34 44.59 -11.08
N GLU A 19 -80.65 45.56 -11.69
CA GLU A 19 -79.25 45.86 -11.40
C GLU A 19 -79.15 46.33 -9.95
N SER A 20 -78.96 45.37 -9.04
CA SER A 20 -78.72 45.67 -7.65
C SER A 20 -77.37 46.38 -7.53
N PRO A 21 -77.28 47.54 -6.87
CA PRO A 21 -76.02 48.25 -6.64
C PRO A 21 -74.96 47.40 -5.94
N ALA A 22 -75.37 46.33 -5.24
CA ALA A 22 -74.48 45.36 -4.64
C ALA A 22 -73.80 44.46 -5.68
N ILE A 23 -74.53 44.02 -6.71
CA ILE A 23 -74.00 43.20 -7.82
C ILE A 23 -73.03 44.02 -8.68
N GLU A 24 -73.37 45.28 -8.95
CA GLU A 24 -72.48 46.19 -9.70
C GLU A 24 -71.17 46.44 -8.93
N LYS A 25 -71.24 46.64 -7.61
CA LYS A 25 -70.05 46.74 -6.75
C LYS A 25 -69.24 45.45 -6.70
N LEU A 26 -69.89 44.29 -6.71
CA LEU A 26 -69.22 42.99 -6.78
C LEU A 26 -68.45 42.83 -8.09
N ARG A 27 -69.11 43.08 -9.23
CA ARG A 27 -68.48 43.07 -10.57
C ARG A 27 -67.27 44.01 -10.60
N ASN A 28 -67.45 45.27 -10.22
CA ASN A 28 -66.38 46.27 -10.27
C ASN A 28 -65.18 45.94 -9.35
N LYS A 29 -65.40 45.29 -8.20
CA LYS A 29 -64.31 44.97 -7.27
C LYS A 29 -63.65 43.61 -7.51
N LEU A 30 -64.34 42.67 -8.16
CA LEU A 30 -63.89 41.28 -8.26
C LEU A 30 -63.53 40.84 -9.68
N ASP A 31 -63.96 41.50 -10.76
CA ASP A 31 -63.85 41.02 -12.16
C ASP A 31 -62.42 40.95 -12.77
N GLN A 32 -61.42 40.65 -11.96
CA GLN A 32 -59.99 40.69 -12.30
C GLN A 32 -59.41 39.30 -12.64
N ASN A 33 -60.13 38.20 -12.38
CA ASN A 33 -59.68 36.85 -12.74
C ASN A 33 -60.84 35.87 -12.91
N GLU A 34 -60.58 34.75 -13.58
CA GLU A 34 -61.59 33.72 -13.93
C GLU A 34 -62.32 33.14 -12.70
N TYR A 35 -61.62 33.00 -11.57
CA TYR A 35 -62.25 32.53 -10.33
C TYR A 35 -63.26 33.56 -9.80
N ASN A 36 -62.88 34.83 -9.82
CA ASN A 36 -63.71 35.90 -9.31
C ASN A 36 -64.92 36.17 -10.22
N SER A 37 -64.77 36.09 -11.54
CA SER A 37 -65.91 36.23 -12.45
C SER A 37 -66.92 35.09 -12.23
N GLN A 38 -66.44 33.83 -12.13
CA GLN A 38 -67.29 32.69 -11.77
C GLN A 38 -67.96 32.85 -10.40
N LEU A 39 -67.27 33.43 -9.43
CA LEU A 39 -67.83 33.74 -8.10
C LEU A 39 -68.94 34.79 -8.21
N VAL A 40 -68.72 35.88 -8.95
CA VAL A 40 -69.71 36.94 -9.14
C VAL A 40 -70.95 36.41 -9.88
N ASP A 41 -70.76 35.65 -10.96
CA ASP A 41 -71.85 35.03 -11.72
C ASP A 41 -72.70 34.10 -10.84
N LEU A 42 -72.06 33.29 -9.99
CA LEU A 42 -72.76 32.40 -9.06
C LEU A 42 -73.54 33.18 -8.00
N LEU A 43 -72.98 34.27 -7.49
CA LEU A 43 -73.66 35.12 -6.51
C LEU A 43 -74.85 35.83 -7.13
N GLU A 44 -74.72 36.34 -8.35
CA GLU A 44 -75.80 37.00 -9.08
C GLU A 44 -76.98 36.04 -9.34
N LEU A 45 -76.70 34.82 -9.80
CA LEU A 45 -77.70 33.79 -10.00
C LEU A 45 -78.40 33.41 -8.68
N SER A 46 -77.64 33.28 -7.60
CA SER A 46 -78.18 32.87 -6.29
C SER A 46 -79.02 33.97 -5.63
N LEU A 47 -78.69 35.23 -5.86
CA LEU A 47 -79.42 36.39 -5.36
C LEU A 47 -80.70 36.66 -6.16
N ALA A 48 -80.70 36.43 -7.48
CA ALA A 48 -81.89 36.50 -8.32
C ALA A 48 -82.99 35.51 -7.89
N GLY A 49 -82.60 34.39 -7.26
CA GLY A 49 -83.52 33.40 -6.68
C GLY A 49 -84.11 33.76 -5.30
N GLY A 50 -83.76 34.93 -4.73
CA GLY A 50 -84.30 35.41 -3.45
C GLY A 50 -83.74 34.72 -2.19
N GLN A 51 -82.64 33.97 -2.29
CA GLN A 51 -82.10 33.14 -1.19
C GLN A 51 -80.93 33.81 -0.45
N LEU A 52 -81.08 35.08 -0.07
CA LEU A 52 -79.98 35.89 0.51
C LEU A 52 -79.32 35.25 1.75
N ASP A 53 -80.10 34.74 2.70
CA ASP A 53 -79.56 34.12 3.92
C ASP A 53 -78.73 32.86 3.59
N ARG A 54 -79.18 32.08 2.60
CA ARG A 54 -78.44 30.89 2.11
C ARG A 54 -77.15 31.27 1.39
N VAL A 55 -77.12 32.41 0.69
CA VAL A 55 -75.90 32.94 0.07
C VAL A 55 -74.88 33.36 1.13
N PHE A 56 -75.32 33.98 2.22
CA PHE A 56 -74.44 34.30 3.35
C PHE A 56 -73.88 33.06 4.03
N GLU A 57 -74.72 32.06 4.32
CA GLU A 57 -74.27 30.78 4.88
C GLU A 57 -73.26 30.08 3.97
N LEU A 58 -73.50 30.07 2.65
CA LEU A 58 -72.61 29.45 1.67
C LEU A 58 -71.27 30.18 1.59
N LEU A 59 -71.27 31.52 1.50
CA LEU A 59 -70.03 32.31 1.48
C LEU A 59 -69.24 32.16 2.78
N GLN A 60 -69.90 32.19 3.94
CA GLN A 60 -69.24 31.97 5.23
C GLN A 60 -68.62 30.58 5.30
N LYS A 61 -69.36 29.54 4.87
CA LYS A 61 -68.84 28.17 4.79
C LYS A 61 -67.65 28.06 3.84
N MET A 62 -67.68 28.72 2.68
CA MET A 62 -66.56 28.74 1.74
C MET A 62 -65.33 29.45 2.33
N VAL A 63 -65.53 30.55 3.08
CA VAL A 63 -64.46 31.24 3.81
C VAL A 63 -63.84 30.34 4.87
N ASP A 64 -64.67 29.65 5.66
CA ASP A 64 -64.21 28.78 6.74
C ASP A 64 -63.50 27.53 6.17
N ASP A 65 -64.05 26.91 5.12
CA ASP A 65 -63.47 25.76 4.42
C ASP A 65 -62.11 26.14 3.81
N LEU A 66 -62.02 27.29 3.13
CA LEU A 66 -60.77 27.74 2.51
C LEU A 66 -59.72 28.15 3.56
N THR A 67 -60.15 28.76 4.66
CA THR A 67 -59.27 29.07 5.81
C THR A 67 -58.72 27.78 6.42
N GLY A 68 -59.56 26.76 6.60
CA GLY A 68 -59.15 25.44 7.06
C GLY A 68 -58.14 24.78 6.11
N GLN A 69 -58.38 24.84 4.80
CA GLN A 69 -57.46 24.31 3.78
C GLN A 69 -56.11 25.04 3.76
N ILE A 70 -56.10 26.36 3.94
CA ILE A 70 -54.86 27.14 4.04
C ILE A 70 -54.07 26.70 5.28
N ASN A 71 -54.70 26.64 6.44
CA ASN A 71 -54.04 26.24 7.68
C ASN A 71 -53.48 24.82 7.61
N ALA A 72 -54.25 23.86 7.08
CA ALA A 72 -53.81 22.48 6.92
C ALA A 72 -52.60 22.39 5.97
N ALA A 73 -52.61 23.13 4.86
CA ALA A 73 -51.50 23.11 3.92
C ALA A 73 -50.26 23.84 4.44
N ASN A 74 -50.42 24.91 5.22
CA ASN A 74 -49.30 25.58 5.90
C ASN A 74 -48.62 24.62 6.88
N LEU A 75 -49.40 23.80 7.60
CA LEU A 75 -48.86 22.78 8.51
C LEU A 75 -48.12 21.67 7.75
N ASP A 76 -48.71 21.13 6.66
CA ASP A 76 -48.05 20.11 5.81
C ASP A 76 -46.75 20.64 5.19
N HIS A 77 -46.76 21.89 4.70
CA HIS A 77 -45.57 22.55 4.17
C HIS A 77 -44.49 22.68 5.22
N ALA A 78 -44.79 23.25 6.39
CA ALA A 78 -43.84 23.37 7.48
C ALA A 78 -43.22 22.01 7.86
N SER A 79 -44.04 20.96 7.96
CA SER A 79 -43.58 19.61 8.26
C SER A 79 -42.66 19.04 7.17
N ARG A 80 -42.99 19.22 5.89
CA ARG A 80 -42.18 18.74 4.77
C ARG A 80 -40.88 19.52 4.62
N MET A 81 -40.92 20.83 4.86
CA MET A 81 -39.73 21.68 4.86
C MET A 81 -38.75 21.26 5.95
N ALA A 82 -39.23 21.00 7.17
CA ALA A 82 -38.40 20.47 8.25
C ALA A 82 -37.79 19.10 7.90
N ALA A 83 -38.55 18.23 7.22
CA ALA A 83 -38.04 16.93 6.77
C ALA A 83 -36.94 17.05 5.70
N PHE A 84 -37.09 17.98 4.74
CA PHE A 84 -36.05 18.29 3.76
C PHE A 84 -34.79 18.84 4.43
N GLU A 85 -34.94 19.78 5.37
CA GLU A 85 -33.82 20.36 6.11
C GLU A 85 -33.07 19.31 6.91
N SER A 86 -33.78 18.46 7.65
CA SER A 86 -33.15 17.36 8.38
C SER A 86 -32.41 16.39 7.46
N SER A 87 -32.98 16.08 6.29
CA SER A 87 -32.33 15.21 5.31
C SER A 87 -31.07 15.85 4.71
N ILE A 88 -31.10 17.16 4.44
CA ILE A 88 -29.94 17.93 3.96
C ILE A 88 -28.83 17.93 5.01
N GLU A 89 -29.15 18.22 6.28
CA GLU A 89 -28.17 18.21 7.38
C GLU A 89 -27.51 16.83 7.54
N GLN A 90 -28.30 15.75 7.47
CA GLN A 90 -27.77 14.39 7.53
C GLN A 90 -26.84 14.07 6.35
N LEU A 91 -27.21 14.48 5.14
CA LEU A 91 -26.39 14.27 3.94
C LEU A 91 -25.09 15.08 4.02
N GLU A 92 -25.13 16.32 4.50
CA GLU A 92 -23.94 17.16 4.73
C GLU A 92 -23.00 16.55 5.78
N ALA A 93 -23.54 16.07 6.90
CA ALA A 93 -22.76 15.40 7.94
C ALA A 93 -22.10 14.11 7.42
N ASN A 94 -22.83 13.32 6.63
CA ASN A 94 -22.30 12.12 5.98
C ASN A 94 -21.19 12.48 4.98
N LEU A 95 -21.35 13.56 4.21
CA LEU A 95 -20.35 14.05 3.27
C LEU A 95 -19.06 14.47 3.98
N ALA A 96 -19.17 15.23 5.07
CA ALA A 96 -18.02 15.63 5.88
C ALA A 96 -17.26 14.41 6.42
N THR A 97 -17.99 13.37 6.85
CA THR A 97 -17.42 12.11 7.34
C THR A 97 -16.68 11.36 6.21
N LEU A 98 -17.34 11.17 5.06
CA LEU A 98 -16.76 10.51 3.90
C LEU A 98 -15.50 11.22 3.41
N SER A 99 -15.54 12.56 3.30
CA SER A 99 -14.41 13.36 2.85
C SER A 99 -13.21 13.23 3.80
N SER A 100 -13.46 13.23 5.12
CA SER A 100 -12.42 12.99 6.15
C SER A 100 -11.82 11.58 6.04
N GLU A 101 -12.65 10.56 5.79
CA GLU A 101 -12.18 9.19 5.58
C GLU A 101 -11.34 9.05 4.31
N VAL A 102 -11.74 9.67 3.20
CA VAL A 102 -10.98 9.71 1.94
C VAL A 102 -9.61 10.37 2.17
N GLN A 103 -9.57 11.53 2.82
CA GLN A 103 -8.29 12.20 3.12
C GLN A 103 -7.38 11.33 4.00
N THR A 104 -7.96 10.68 5.02
CA THR A 104 -7.22 9.79 5.91
C THR A 104 -6.65 8.59 5.16
N ASN A 105 -7.43 7.97 4.26
CA ASN A 105 -6.97 6.84 3.46
C ASN A 105 -5.95 7.26 2.40
N ASN A 106 -6.08 8.44 1.81
CA ASN A 106 -5.07 8.99 0.90
C ASN A 106 -3.71 9.18 1.60
N ARG A 107 -3.70 9.68 2.84
CA ARG A 107 -2.46 9.74 3.64
C ARG A 107 -1.87 8.35 3.89
N LYS A 108 -2.69 7.39 4.31
CA LYS A 108 -2.27 5.99 4.50
C LYS A 108 -1.69 5.37 3.23
N ILE A 109 -2.29 5.64 2.06
CA ILE A 109 -1.78 5.20 0.76
C ILE A 109 -0.38 5.79 0.51
N GLY A 110 -0.18 7.08 0.81
CA GLY A 110 1.13 7.73 0.73
C GLY A 110 2.16 7.05 1.64
N ASP A 111 1.84 6.85 2.91
CA ASP A 111 2.73 6.22 3.90
C ASP A 111 3.11 4.78 3.50
N ILE A 112 2.13 3.98 3.06
CA ILE A 112 2.37 2.61 2.59
C ILE A 112 3.25 2.62 1.34
N THR A 113 3.03 3.55 0.42
CA THR A 113 3.84 3.67 -0.81
C THR A 113 5.29 4.02 -0.49
N GLN A 114 5.51 4.94 0.45
CA GLN A 114 6.87 5.28 0.92
C GLN A 114 7.55 4.09 1.63
N ALA A 115 6.80 3.35 2.45
CA ALA A 115 7.31 2.14 3.09
C ALA A 115 7.70 1.06 2.06
N ILE A 116 6.89 0.85 1.01
CA ILE A 116 7.23 -0.06 -0.09
C ILE A 116 8.51 0.38 -0.80
N SER A 117 8.66 1.67 -1.09
CA SER A 117 9.89 2.20 -1.71
C SER A 117 11.13 1.92 -0.85
N THR A 118 11.05 2.20 0.45
CA THR A 118 12.13 1.95 1.41
C THR A 118 12.49 0.47 1.50
N LEU A 119 11.49 -0.41 1.60
CA LEU A 119 11.68 -1.87 1.63
C LEU A 119 12.26 -2.39 0.33
N THR A 120 11.88 -1.81 -0.82
CA THR A 120 12.43 -2.18 -2.12
C THR A 120 13.91 -1.85 -2.20
N SER A 121 14.31 -0.64 -1.83
CA SER A 121 15.73 -0.25 -1.77
C SER A 121 16.52 -1.11 -0.79
N THR A 122 15.94 -1.42 0.37
CA THR A 122 16.55 -2.32 1.36
C THR A 122 16.75 -3.73 0.79
N SER A 123 15.75 -4.28 0.09
CA SER A 123 15.86 -5.60 -0.55
C SER A 123 16.97 -5.63 -1.60
N VAL A 124 17.10 -4.59 -2.42
CA VAL A 124 18.18 -4.47 -3.41
C VAL A 124 19.55 -4.41 -2.73
N ALA A 125 19.69 -3.62 -1.66
CA ALA A 125 20.93 -3.52 -0.91
C ALA A 125 21.35 -4.86 -0.28
N VAL A 126 20.41 -5.56 0.37
CA VAL A 126 20.67 -6.87 1.00
C VAL A 126 21.04 -7.92 -0.05
N LYS A 127 20.37 -7.93 -1.21
CA LYS A 127 20.72 -8.85 -2.32
C LYS A 127 22.15 -8.60 -2.83
N LYS A 128 22.56 -7.34 -2.97
CA LYS A 128 23.93 -6.98 -3.36
C LYS A 128 24.96 -7.40 -2.30
N GLN A 129 24.63 -7.25 -1.03
CA GLN A 129 25.48 -7.71 0.07
C GLN A 129 25.61 -9.24 0.06
N LEU A 130 24.52 -9.98 -0.19
CA LEU A 130 24.57 -11.44 -0.35
C LEU A 130 25.48 -11.87 -1.48
N GLU A 131 25.37 -11.23 -2.65
CA GLU A 131 26.24 -11.51 -3.80
C GLU A 131 27.71 -11.26 -3.45
N THR A 132 28.00 -10.14 -2.80
CA THR A 132 29.37 -9.78 -2.37
C THR A 132 29.93 -10.81 -1.38
N ILE A 133 29.11 -11.27 -0.43
CA ILE A 133 29.52 -12.28 0.54
C ILE A 133 29.74 -13.65 -0.11
N ASN A 134 28.88 -14.05 -1.04
CA ASN A 134 29.06 -15.30 -1.78
C ASN A 134 30.37 -15.29 -2.59
N GLN A 135 30.67 -14.18 -3.29
CA GLN A 135 31.94 -14.01 -4.00
C GLN A 135 33.14 -14.05 -3.06
N ARG A 136 33.03 -13.46 -1.86
CA ARG A 136 34.10 -13.51 -0.86
C ARG A 136 34.32 -14.92 -0.33
N GLU A 137 33.24 -15.68 -0.09
CA GLU A 137 33.33 -17.09 0.31
C GLU A 137 34.07 -17.93 -0.74
N GLU A 138 33.72 -17.76 -2.01
CA GLU A 138 34.35 -18.44 -3.14
C GLU A 138 35.85 -18.10 -3.23
N GLN A 139 36.21 -16.82 -3.14
CA GLN A 139 37.61 -16.38 -3.13
C GLN A 139 38.42 -16.98 -1.97
N ILE A 140 37.84 -17.07 -0.77
CA ILE A 140 38.50 -17.68 0.40
C ILE A 140 38.77 -19.16 0.14
N ARG A 141 37.79 -19.89 -0.40
CA ARG A 141 37.92 -21.31 -0.74
C ARG A 141 38.96 -21.54 -1.85
N ASP A 142 38.94 -20.72 -2.89
CA ASP A 142 39.90 -20.80 -4.00
C ASP A 142 41.34 -20.50 -3.56
N ASN A 143 41.52 -19.51 -2.68
CA ASN A 143 42.83 -19.20 -2.13
C ASN A 143 43.35 -20.36 -1.27
N ARG A 144 42.49 -20.95 -0.42
CA ARG A 144 42.85 -22.13 0.37
C ARG A 144 43.24 -23.32 -0.50
N GLN A 145 42.48 -23.58 -1.57
CA GLN A 145 42.79 -24.66 -2.50
C GLN A 145 44.16 -24.47 -3.17
N ARG A 146 44.48 -23.23 -3.58
CA ARG A 146 45.79 -22.88 -4.15
C ARG A 146 46.92 -23.04 -3.13
N GLU A 147 46.72 -22.62 -1.88
CA GLU A 147 47.69 -22.80 -0.80
C GLU A 147 47.98 -24.28 -0.54
N ILE A 148 46.94 -25.13 -0.48
CA ILE A 148 47.09 -26.58 -0.30
C ILE A 148 47.92 -27.19 -1.44
N GLN A 149 47.62 -26.86 -2.69
CA GLN A 149 48.37 -27.36 -3.85
C GLN A 149 49.86 -26.98 -3.80
N VAL A 150 50.16 -25.73 -3.41
CA VAL A 150 51.54 -25.26 -3.26
C VAL A 150 52.26 -26.00 -2.13
N LEU A 151 51.57 -26.26 -1.02
CA LEU A 151 52.12 -27.01 0.12
C LEU A 151 52.40 -28.47 -0.26
N GLU A 152 51.46 -29.17 -0.90
CA GLU A 152 51.64 -30.55 -1.37
C GLU A 152 52.85 -30.68 -2.33
N THR A 153 53.00 -29.71 -3.22
CA THR A 153 54.15 -29.67 -4.15
C THR A 153 55.47 -29.50 -3.41
N LYS A 154 55.52 -28.64 -2.39
CA LYS A 154 56.72 -28.42 -1.57
C LYS A 154 57.03 -29.60 -0.66
N GLN A 155 56.01 -30.23 -0.07
CA GLN A 155 56.17 -31.38 0.82
C GLN A 155 56.66 -32.61 0.04
N SER A 156 56.09 -32.88 -1.13
CA SER A 156 56.57 -33.98 -2.00
C SER A 156 58.01 -33.77 -2.48
N ALA A 157 58.41 -32.54 -2.82
CA ALA A 157 59.80 -32.22 -3.13
C ALA A 157 60.73 -32.38 -1.92
N GLY A 158 60.32 -31.90 -0.74
CA GLY A 158 61.06 -32.03 0.51
C GLY A 158 61.30 -33.47 0.93
N SER A 159 60.26 -34.31 0.89
CA SER A 159 60.32 -35.74 1.21
C SER A 159 61.29 -36.50 0.29
N ARG A 160 61.30 -36.20 -1.02
CA ARG A 160 62.28 -36.79 -1.95
C ARG A 160 63.71 -36.40 -1.62
N ILE A 161 63.94 -35.13 -1.29
CA ILE A 161 65.26 -34.63 -0.90
C ILE A 161 65.72 -35.28 0.42
N LEU A 162 64.83 -35.38 1.41
CA LEU A 162 65.11 -36.03 2.69
C LEU A 162 65.45 -37.51 2.49
N ALA A 163 64.65 -38.25 1.73
CA ALA A 163 64.90 -39.67 1.45
C ALA A 163 66.24 -39.90 0.74
N ALA A 164 66.58 -39.06 -0.25
CA ALA A 164 67.86 -39.12 -0.93
C ALA A 164 69.03 -38.79 0.01
N LEU A 165 68.85 -37.80 0.90
CA LEU A 165 69.86 -37.44 1.92
C LEU A 165 70.07 -38.56 2.95
N GLU A 166 69.00 -39.19 3.41
CA GLU A 166 69.06 -40.31 4.36
C GLU A 166 69.71 -41.55 3.73
N ASP A 167 69.39 -41.91 2.48
CA ASP A 167 70.08 -43.01 1.77
C ASP A 167 71.57 -42.71 1.56
N ILE A 168 71.92 -41.48 1.21
CA ILE A 168 73.32 -41.04 1.11
C ILE A 168 74.03 -41.15 2.47
N HIS A 169 73.40 -40.64 3.54
CA HIS A 169 73.93 -40.67 4.89
C HIS A 169 74.22 -42.09 5.34
N ASP A 170 73.24 -42.99 5.24
CA ASP A 170 73.36 -44.39 5.63
C ASP A 170 74.49 -45.10 4.89
N ARG A 171 74.64 -44.85 3.59
CA ARG A 171 75.71 -45.46 2.77
C ARG A 171 77.09 -44.91 3.10
N LEU A 172 77.22 -43.59 3.36
CA LEU A 172 78.48 -42.99 3.77
C LEU A 172 78.89 -43.46 5.16
N VAL A 173 77.95 -43.52 6.11
CA VAL A 173 78.18 -44.04 7.47
C VAL A 173 78.63 -45.50 7.41
N LYS A 174 77.96 -46.35 6.63
CA LYS A 174 78.40 -47.74 6.42
C LYS A 174 79.81 -47.81 5.86
N ALA A 175 80.13 -47.01 4.85
CA ALA A 175 81.44 -46.98 4.21
C ALA A 175 82.58 -46.49 5.12
N VAL A 176 82.28 -45.62 6.09
CA VAL A 176 83.27 -45.06 7.03
C VAL A 176 83.39 -45.88 8.32
N LEU A 177 82.31 -46.52 8.78
CA LEU A 177 82.26 -47.28 10.04
C LEU A 177 82.36 -48.80 9.89
N SER A 178 82.22 -49.36 8.67
CA SER A 178 82.55 -50.78 8.43
C SER A 178 84.05 -50.96 8.62
N ASN A 179 84.42 -51.45 9.79
CA ASN A 179 85.79 -51.61 10.31
C ASN A 179 86.62 -52.70 9.57
N THR A 180 86.42 -52.83 8.26
CA THR A 180 87.20 -53.66 7.35
C THR A 180 87.83 -52.73 6.34
N GLY A 181 89.15 -52.59 6.35
CA GLY A 181 89.94 -51.66 5.53
C GLY A 181 89.82 -51.81 4.00
N SER A 182 88.62 -51.70 3.46
CA SER A 182 88.29 -51.59 2.06
C SER A 182 87.34 -50.41 1.91
N PHE A 183 87.91 -49.24 1.59
CA PHE A 183 87.19 -48.14 0.99
C PHE A 183 86.33 -48.72 -0.14
N LEU A 184 84.99 -48.53 -0.11
CA LEU A 184 84.03 -49.14 -1.07
C LEU A 184 84.67 -49.34 -2.45
N GLU A 185 84.54 -50.53 -3.02
CA GLU A 185 85.05 -50.82 -4.36
C GLU A 185 84.57 -49.74 -5.33
N GLU A 186 85.48 -49.28 -6.19
CA GLU A 186 85.35 -48.08 -7.03
C GLU A 186 84.09 -48.08 -7.92
N ALA A 187 83.52 -49.27 -8.16
CA ALA A 187 82.26 -49.49 -8.86
C ALA A 187 81.02 -49.02 -8.08
N GLU A 188 80.94 -49.30 -6.76
CA GLU A 188 79.78 -48.93 -5.93
C GLU A 188 79.73 -47.41 -5.70
N LYS A 189 80.89 -46.77 -5.58
CA LYS A 189 81.01 -45.30 -5.50
C LYS A 189 80.50 -44.60 -6.76
N LYS A 190 80.86 -45.13 -7.94
CA LYS A 190 80.40 -44.59 -9.23
C LYS A 190 78.89 -44.75 -9.42
N GLU A 191 78.33 -45.87 -8.99
CA GLU A 191 76.87 -46.09 -9.10
C GLU A 191 76.08 -45.21 -8.12
N MET A 192 76.61 -44.96 -6.90
CA MET A 192 76.02 -43.98 -5.96
C MET A 192 75.96 -42.57 -6.54
N ILE A 193 77.08 -42.05 -7.07
CA ILE A 193 77.12 -40.72 -7.68
C ILE A 193 76.11 -40.62 -8.84
N LYS A 194 75.94 -41.70 -9.60
CA LYS A 194 75.02 -41.77 -10.74
C LYS A 194 73.55 -41.76 -10.31
N GLN A 195 73.18 -42.48 -9.24
CA GLN A 195 71.82 -42.45 -8.67
C GLN A 195 71.49 -41.07 -8.09
N VAL A 196 72.38 -40.50 -7.29
CA VAL A 196 72.18 -39.17 -6.68
C VAL A 196 72.06 -38.07 -7.73
N LYS A 197 72.87 -38.13 -8.80
CA LYS A 197 72.75 -37.20 -9.96
C LYS A 197 71.45 -37.39 -10.75
N LYS A 198 70.85 -38.59 -10.72
CA LYS A 198 69.57 -38.89 -11.39
C LYS A 198 68.39 -38.36 -10.58
N GLU A 199 68.43 -38.44 -9.26
CA GLU A 199 67.32 -38.04 -8.39
C GLU A 199 67.33 -36.55 -8.02
N LEU A 200 68.50 -35.97 -7.78
CA LEU A 200 68.64 -34.58 -7.34
C LEU A 200 69.05 -33.62 -8.48
N GLY A 201 69.54 -34.15 -9.60
CA GLY A 201 70.06 -33.39 -10.75
C GLY A 201 71.59 -33.25 -10.74
N ARG A 202 72.18 -33.18 -11.95
CA ARG A 202 73.65 -33.22 -12.15
C ARG A 202 74.44 -32.07 -11.50
N THR A 203 73.81 -30.92 -11.27
CA THR A 203 74.41 -29.72 -10.67
C THR A 203 74.01 -29.52 -9.21
N HIS A 204 73.30 -30.48 -8.61
CA HIS A 204 72.82 -30.35 -7.25
C HIS A 204 74.01 -30.36 -6.25
N PRO A 205 74.09 -29.43 -5.27
CA PRO A 205 75.21 -29.32 -4.35
C PRO A 205 75.55 -30.63 -3.61
N LEU A 206 74.54 -31.44 -3.30
CA LEU A 206 74.71 -32.77 -2.69
C LEU A 206 75.33 -33.79 -3.65
N ALA A 207 74.94 -33.77 -4.92
CA ALA A 207 75.51 -34.66 -5.93
C ALA A 207 76.99 -34.32 -6.19
N LEU A 208 77.33 -33.03 -6.14
CA LEU A 208 78.71 -32.55 -6.22
C LEU A 208 79.51 -32.92 -4.95
N LEU A 209 78.94 -32.73 -3.76
CA LEU A 209 79.57 -33.14 -2.49
C LEU A 209 79.87 -34.64 -2.44
N LEU A 210 78.97 -35.48 -2.94
CA LEU A 210 79.16 -36.94 -3.03
C LEU A 210 80.25 -37.32 -4.05
N GLU A 211 80.30 -36.61 -5.18
CA GLU A 211 81.35 -36.78 -6.18
C GLU A 211 82.71 -36.35 -5.64
N PHE A 212 82.76 -35.28 -4.83
CA PHE A 212 83.96 -34.86 -4.14
C PHE A 212 84.39 -35.83 -3.05
N SER A 213 83.47 -36.34 -2.20
CA SER A 213 83.80 -37.26 -1.10
C SER A 213 84.37 -38.61 -1.56
N SER A 214 84.12 -39.01 -2.81
CA SER A 214 84.74 -40.19 -3.42
C SER A 214 86.28 -40.13 -3.54
N LYS A 215 86.89 -38.95 -3.34
CA LYS A 215 88.34 -38.69 -3.47
C LYS A 215 89.09 -38.46 -2.15
N PHE A 216 88.45 -38.58 -0.98
CA PHE A 216 89.06 -38.12 0.29
C PHE A 216 89.37 -39.21 1.33
N ASP A 217 90.22 -38.81 2.28
CA ASP A 217 90.57 -39.46 3.55
C ASP A 217 89.36 -39.60 4.52
N GLU A 218 89.49 -40.48 5.51
CA GLU A 218 88.45 -40.79 6.50
C GLU A 218 87.95 -39.52 7.24
N ALA A 219 88.82 -38.54 7.46
CA ALA A 219 88.49 -37.29 8.13
C ALA A 219 87.50 -36.41 7.33
N THR A 220 87.69 -36.29 6.02
CA THR A 220 86.77 -35.51 5.17
C THR A 220 85.43 -36.22 4.98
N ALA A 221 85.41 -37.56 4.96
CA ALA A 221 84.18 -38.33 4.92
C ALA A 221 83.34 -38.15 6.19
N LYS A 222 83.98 -38.16 7.38
CA LYS A 222 83.32 -37.83 8.65
C LYS A 222 82.71 -36.42 8.64
N ARG A 223 83.44 -35.43 8.10
CA ARG A 223 82.93 -34.05 7.97
C ARG A 223 81.74 -33.93 7.01
N ALA A 224 81.72 -34.71 5.93
CA ALA A 224 80.59 -34.77 5.01
C ALA A 224 79.34 -35.41 5.66
N ILE A 225 79.53 -36.45 6.48
CA ILE A 225 78.46 -37.07 7.27
C ILE A 225 77.85 -36.05 8.25
N GLU A 226 78.67 -35.33 9.02
CA GLU A 226 78.19 -34.29 9.95
C GLU A 226 77.40 -33.19 9.24
N LEU A 227 77.85 -32.73 8.07
CA LEU A 227 77.12 -31.72 7.29
C LEU A 227 75.78 -32.26 6.77
N ILE A 228 75.74 -33.52 6.33
CA ILE A 228 74.50 -34.17 5.89
C ILE A 228 73.53 -34.37 7.06
N GLU A 229 74.01 -34.75 8.23
CA GLU A 229 73.21 -34.84 9.47
C GLU A 229 72.62 -33.48 9.86
N GLN A 230 73.40 -32.40 9.79
CA GLN A 230 72.91 -31.04 10.04
C GLN A 230 71.85 -30.62 9.02
N ILE A 231 72.02 -30.97 7.74
CA ILE A 231 71.03 -30.69 6.70
C ILE A 231 69.74 -31.51 6.93
N ILE A 232 69.85 -32.80 7.25
CA ILE A 232 68.70 -33.66 7.59
C ILE A 232 67.94 -33.10 8.80
N ALA A 233 68.66 -32.76 9.88
CA ALA A 233 68.07 -32.17 11.08
C ALA A 233 67.35 -30.84 10.77
N SER A 234 67.97 -29.97 9.97
CA SER A 234 67.38 -28.69 9.54
C SER A 234 66.11 -28.90 8.68
N ILE A 235 66.09 -29.90 7.81
CA ILE A 235 64.90 -30.22 7.00
C ILE A 235 63.78 -30.75 7.90
N LYS A 236 64.08 -31.68 8.82
CA LYS A 236 63.10 -32.24 9.78
C LYS A 236 62.51 -31.18 10.70
N GLU A 237 63.34 -30.29 11.25
CA GLU A 237 62.88 -29.14 12.04
C GLU A 237 62.00 -28.19 11.20
N GLY A 238 62.39 -27.98 9.94
CA GLY A 238 61.59 -27.22 8.98
C GLY A 238 60.22 -27.86 8.68
N GLU A 239 60.10 -29.18 8.68
CA GLU A 239 58.83 -29.90 8.53
C GLU A 239 57.91 -29.73 9.74
N VAL A 240 58.44 -29.86 10.96
CA VAL A 240 57.68 -29.64 12.21
C VAL A 240 57.14 -28.20 12.28
N ASN A 241 57.96 -27.21 11.93
CA ASN A 241 57.52 -25.81 11.87
C ASN A 241 56.48 -25.56 10.78
N ARG A 242 56.51 -26.30 9.66
CA ARG A 242 55.50 -26.21 8.61
C ARG A 242 54.17 -26.82 9.04
N GLU A 243 54.19 -27.96 9.72
CA GLU A 243 52.97 -28.59 10.26
C GLU A 243 52.27 -27.65 11.25
N SER A 244 53.00 -27.07 12.19
CA SER A 244 52.43 -26.10 13.15
C SER A 244 51.84 -24.87 12.45
N ASN A 245 52.55 -24.31 11.47
CA ASN A 245 52.02 -23.21 10.66
C ASN A 245 50.77 -23.63 9.87
N GLN A 246 50.71 -24.86 9.37
CA GLN A 246 49.57 -25.37 8.61
C GLN A 246 48.32 -25.51 9.48
N THR A 247 48.46 -25.99 10.72
CA THR A 247 47.36 -25.99 11.71
C THR A 247 46.82 -24.58 11.94
N ALA A 248 47.70 -23.60 12.17
CA ALA A 248 47.28 -22.21 12.39
C ALA A 248 46.56 -21.61 11.17
N VAL A 249 47.02 -21.89 9.94
CA VAL A 249 46.34 -21.43 8.72
C VAL A 249 44.98 -22.12 8.54
N GLU A 250 44.87 -23.39 8.90
CA GLU A 250 43.60 -24.12 8.85
C GLU A 250 42.56 -23.59 9.84
N GLU A 251 42.98 -23.30 11.07
CA GLU A 251 42.15 -22.64 12.07
C GLU A 251 41.67 -21.26 11.59
N ASN A 252 42.57 -20.46 11.02
CA ASN A 252 42.23 -19.15 10.45
C ASN A 252 41.24 -19.26 9.29
N PHE A 253 41.42 -20.24 8.39
CA PHE A 253 40.50 -20.50 7.29
C PHE A 253 39.11 -20.89 7.81
N ASN A 254 39.05 -21.84 8.75
CA ASN A 254 37.79 -22.30 9.34
C ASN A 254 37.05 -21.17 10.07
N SER A 255 37.79 -20.32 10.79
CA SER A 255 37.26 -19.12 11.44
C SER A 255 36.64 -18.16 10.41
N LEU A 256 37.37 -17.83 9.34
CA LEU A 256 36.91 -16.90 8.31
C LEU A 256 35.68 -17.43 7.54
N VAL A 257 35.66 -18.72 7.21
CA VAL A 257 34.51 -19.37 6.57
C VAL A 257 33.29 -19.37 7.49
N ASN A 258 33.49 -19.58 8.79
CA ASN A 258 32.41 -19.52 9.77
C ASN A 258 31.84 -18.10 9.89
N GLU A 259 32.69 -17.07 9.99
CA GLU A 259 32.25 -15.68 10.00
C GLU A 259 31.43 -15.32 8.76
N VAL A 260 31.93 -15.68 7.57
CA VAL A 260 31.25 -15.47 6.29
C VAL A 260 29.89 -16.19 6.27
N THR A 261 29.83 -17.42 6.76
CA THR A 261 28.58 -18.20 6.85
C THR A 261 27.56 -17.54 7.76
N VAL A 262 27.98 -17.09 8.96
CA VAL A 262 27.09 -16.41 9.91
C VAL A 262 26.52 -15.13 9.30
N VAL A 263 27.33 -14.33 8.61
CA VAL A 263 26.84 -13.09 7.97
C VAL A 263 25.93 -13.43 6.78
N ARG A 264 26.26 -14.44 5.96
CA ARG A 264 25.42 -14.92 4.86
C ARG A 264 24.04 -15.33 5.36
N ASP A 265 23.96 -16.14 6.41
CA ASP A 265 22.71 -16.65 6.96
C ASP A 265 21.85 -15.50 7.53
N LYS A 266 22.48 -14.53 8.20
CA LYS A 266 21.79 -13.32 8.67
C LYS A 266 21.22 -12.50 7.52
N LEU A 267 22.01 -12.24 6.48
CA LEU A 267 21.55 -11.52 5.29
C LEU A 267 20.44 -12.26 4.54
N GLN A 268 20.48 -13.60 4.49
CA GLN A 268 19.41 -14.41 3.91
C GLN A 268 18.11 -14.26 4.72
N GLN A 269 18.20 -14.32 6.05
CA GLN A 269 17.06 -14.11 6.93
C GLN A 269 16.47 -12.70 6.76
N ASP A 270 17.32 -11.67 6.70
CA ASP A 270 16.89 -10.28 6.51
C ASP A 270 16.25 -10.07 5.13
N ASN A 271 16.76 -10.73 4.08
CA ASN A 271 16.15 -10.72 2.75
C ASN A 271 14.75 -11.38 2.76
N GLN A 272 14.58 -12.51 3.45
CA GLN A 272 13.29 -13.19 3.58
C GLN A 272 12.28 -12.34 4.35
N LYS A 273 12.69 -11.72 5.47
CA LYS A 273 11.86 -10.78 6.25
C LYS A 273 11.44 -9.59 5.39
N THR A 274 12.39 -8.97 4.70
CA THR A 274 12.14 -7.81 3.82
C THR A 274 11.18 -8.17 2.68
N THR A 275 11.36 -9.34 2.04
CA THR A 275 10.50 -9.81 0.95
C THR A 275 9.07 -10.07 1.44
N SER A 276 8.92 -10.70 2.60
CA SER A 276 7.61 -10.94 3.22
C SER A 276 6.92 -9.64 3.60
N ALA A 277 7.65 -8.70 4.23
CA ALA A 277 7.14 -7.38 4.57
C ALA A 277 6.68 -6.59 3.34
N LEU A 278 7.47 -6.64 2.26
CA LEU A 278 7.14 -5.98 0.99
C LEU A 278 5.86 -6.54 0.38
N LYS A 279 5.70 -7.87 0.35
CA LYS A 279 4.46 -8.52 -0.12
C LYS A 279 3.25 -8.10 0.71
N ASN A 280 3.38 -8.06 2.03
CA ASN A 280 2.31 -7.63 2.93
C ASN A 280 1.92 -6.17 2.66
N ARG A 281 2.89 -5.26 2.58
CA ARG A 281 2.63 -3.84 2.28
C ARG A 281 1.99 -3.63 0.91
N GLN A 282 2.38 -4.39 -0.10
CA GLN A 282 1.74 -4.35 -1.42
C GLN A 282 0.26 -4.80 -1.37
N ASN A 283 -0.05 -5.79 -0.54
CA ASN A 283 -1.44 -6.22 -0.33
C ASN A 283 -2.23 -5.16 0.43
N ASP A 284 -1.67 -4.58 1.50
CA ASP A 284 -2.28 -3.50 2.26
C ASP A 284 -2.59 -2.29 1.36
N LEU A 285 -1.66 -1.93 0.46
CA LEU A 285 -1.85 -0.87 -0.53
C LEU A 285 -3.07 -1.14 -1.41
N LYS A 286 -3.16 -2.36 -1.99
CA LYS A 286 -4.27 -2.76 -2.85
C LYS A 286 -5.62 -2.70 -2.12
N ILE A 287 -5.66 -3.19 -0.88
CA ILE A 287 -6.88 -3.17 -0.05
C ILE A 287 -7.29 -1.72 0.24
N THR A 288 -6.33 -0.89 0.66
CA THR A 288 -6.60 0.51 1.00
C THR A 288 -7.04 1.32 -0.22
N GLN A 289 -6.42 1.12 -1.38
CA GLN A 289 -6.83 1.76 -2.64
C GLN A 289 -8.24 1.36 -3.06
N ARG A 290 -8.62 0.08 -2.93
CA ARG A 290 -9.99 -0.37 -3.21
C ARG A 290 -11.00 0.30 -2.30
N ARG A 291 -10.71 0.36 -0.99
CA ARG A 291 -11.57 1.04 -0.01
C ARG A 291 -11.68 2.53 -0.32
N ASN A 292 -10.57 3.19 -0.66
CA ASN A 292 -10.57 4.61 -1.01
C ASN A 292 -11.45 4.90 -2.22
N LYS A 293 -11.35 4.08 -3.27
CA LYS A 293 -12.21 4.19 -4.46
C LYS A 293 -13.70 4.02 -4.13
N GLN A 294 -14.04 3.11 -3.22
CA GLN A 294 -15.42 2.95 -2.76
C GLN A 294 -15.91 4.18 -1.98
N LEU A 295 -15.06 4.76 -1.13
CA LEU A 295 -15.39 5.98 -0.39
C LEU A 295 -15.58 7.17 -1.32
N GLU A 296 -14.72 7.36 -2.33
CA GLU A 296 -14.86 8.40 -3.35
C GLU A 296 -16.18 8.24 -4.14
N GLN A 297 -16.57 7.00 -4.47
CA GLN A 297 -17.86 6.72 -5.10
C GLN A 297 -19.04 7.06 -4.19
N ASN A 298 -18.95 6.72 -2.91
CA ASN A 298 -19.98 7.05 -1.93
C ASN A 298 -20.08 8.57 -1.74
N GLU A 299 -18.95 9.28 -1.65
CA GLU A 299 -18.89 10.74 -1.53
C GLU A 299 -19.58 11.41 -2.72
N ALA A 300 -19.25 10.99 -3.95
CA ALA A 300 -19.90 11.48 -5.16
C ALA A 300 -21.41 11.21 -5.19
N THR A 301 -21.83 10.00 -4.77
CA THR A 301 -23.25 9.64 -4.71
C THR A 301 -24.00 10.47 -3.68
N THR A 302 -23.43 10.67 -2.49
CA THR A 302 -24.02 11.49 -1.42
C THR A 302 -24.10 12.96 -1.85
N GLN A 303 -23.09 13.49 -2.56
CA GLN A 303 -23.12 14.85 -3.12
C GLN A 303 -24.24 15.03 -4.14
N GLN A 304 -24.43 14.05 -5.03
CA GLN A 304 -25.53 14.09 -6.01
C GLN A 304 -26.89 14.03 -5.32
N LEU A 305 -27.04 13.20 -4.29
CA LEU A 305 -28.28 13.09 -3.53
C LEU A 305 -28.58 14.40 -2.79
N LEU A 306 -27.57 15.01 -2.13
CA LEU A 306 -27.70 16.30 -1.46
C LEU A 306 -28.21 17.38 -2.42
N GLU A 307 -27.61 17.49 -3.60
CA GLU A 307 -28.02 18.48 -4.60
C GLU A 307 -29.45 18.21 -5.10
N THR A 308 -29.78 16.95 -5.35
CA THR A 308 -31.14 16.55 -5.77
C THR A 308 -32.17 16.91 -4.68
N THR A 309 -31.85 16.67 -3.41
CA THR A 309 -32.74 17.01 -2.29
C THR A 309 -32.92 18.52 -2.14
N ARG A 310 -31.87 19.33 -2.34
CA ARG A 310 -31.97 20.80 -2.35
C ARG A 310 -32.88 21.30 -3.46
N VAL A 311 -32.69 20.80 -4.69
CA VAL A 311 -33.57 21.14 -5.82
C VAL A 311 -35.02 20.75 -5.55
N GLN A 312 -35.26 19.56 -4.97
CA GLN A 312 -36.61 19.12 -4.60
C GLN A 312 -37.25 20.01 -3.52
N LYS A 313 -36.47 20.42 -2.52
CA LYS A 313 -36.90 21.38 -1.48
C LYS A 313 -37.35 22.70 -2.13
N ASP A 314 -36.53 23.27 -3.01
CA ASP A 314 -36.81 24.56 -3.66
C ASP A 314 -38.03 24.49 -4.59
N LEU A 315 -38.16 23.40 -5.36
CA LEU A 315 -39.32 23.15 -6.21
C LEU A 315 -40.60 23.01 -5.38
N TYR A 316 -40.54 22.27 -4.26
CA TYR A 316 -41.67 22.11 -3.37
C TYR A 316 -42.09 23.45 -2.75
N ASP A 317 -41.14 24.25 -2.25
CA ASP A 317 -41.41 25.55 -1.65
C ASP A 317 -41.98 26.55 -2.67
N SER A 318 -41.42 26.61 -3.88
CA SER A 318 -41.93 27.46 -4.97
C SER A 318 -43.36 27.11 -5.36
N ASN A 319 -43.65 25.82 -5.54
CA ASN A 319 -45.00 25.34 -5.84
C ASN A 319 -45.98 25.66 -4.70
N PHE A 320 -45.56 25.48 -3.45
CA PHE A 320 -46.38 25.84 -2.30
C PHE A 320 -46.69 27.33 -2.26
N ARG A 321 -45.69 28.22 -2.41
CA ARG A 321 -45.89 29.68 -2.41
C ARG A 321 -46.84 30.14 -3.51
N SER A 322 -46.71 29.57 -4.72
CA SER A 322 -47.63 29.84 -5.83
C SER A 322 -49.08 29.46 -5.49
N ASN A 323 -49.27 28.28 -4.88
CA ASN A 323 -50.60 27.82 -4.46
C ASN A 323 -51.14 28.56 -3.23
N ALA A 324 -50.28 28.96 -2.30
CA ALA A 324 -50.64 29.78 -1.14
C ALA A 324 -51.16 31.15 -1.61
N SER A 325 -50.44 31.83 -2.49
CA SER A 325 -50.86 33.11 -3.08
C SER A 325 -52.22 33.01 -3.79
N LYS A 326 -52.45 31.92 -4.56
CA LYS A 326 -53.76 31.67 -5.19
C LYS A 326 -54.88 31.52 -4.16
N ARG A 327 -54.67 30.71 -3.10
CA ARG A 327 -55.67 30.49 -2.05
C ARG A 327 -55.95 31.75 -1.23
N GLU A 328 -54.93 32.54 -0.92
CA GLU A 328 -55.09 33.84 -0.26
C GLU A 328 -55.88 34.83 -1.13
N GLY A 329 -55.58 34.88 -2.44
CA GLY A 329 -56.36 35.66 -3.40
C GLY A 329 -57.84 35.25 -3.41
N GLN A 330 -58.13 33.95 -3.50
CA GLN A 330 -59.49 33.41 -3.43
C GLN A 330 -60.20 33.76 -2.10
N LEU A 331 -59.49 33.63 -0.97
CA LEU A 331 -60.03 33.95 0.35
C LEU A 331 -60.37 35.44 0.47
N ASN A 332 -59.50 36.32 -0.05
CA ASN A 332 -59.74 37.76 -0.05
C ASN A 332 -60.94 38.12 -0.94
N SER A 333 -61.11 37.48 -2.09
CA SER A 333 -62.29 37.65 -2.94
C SER A 333 -63.58 37.22 -2.24
N LEU A 334 -63.58 36.06 -1.57
CA LEU A 334 -64.74 35.59 -0.80
C LEU A 334 -65.08 36.51 0.37
N LYS A 335 -64.08 36.98 1.12
CA LYS A 335 -64.28 37.95 2.21
C LYS A 335 -64.82 39.28 1.69
N THR A 336 -64.29 39.75 0.56
CA THR A 336 -64.77 40.98 -0.10
C THR A 336 -66.20 40.83 -0.57
N ALA A 337 -66.55 39.68 -1.18
CA ALA A 337 -67.91 39.39 -1.62
C ALA A 337 -68.88 39.35 -0.43
N LEU A 338 -68.50 38.64 0.64
CA LEU A 338 -69.28 38.56 1.87
C LEU A 338 -69.50 39.93 2.50
N GLN A 339 -68.47 40.78 2.53
CA GLN A 339 -68.56 42.14 3.06
C GLN A 339 -69.50 43.01 2.22
N ILE A 340 -69.34 43.02 0.90
CA ILE A 340 -70.20 43.82 0.01
C ILE A 340 -71.67 43.39 0.16
N LEU A 341 -71.95 42.10 0.24
CA LEU A 341 -73.32 41.62 0.43
C LEU A 341 -73.88 42.00 1.81
N ARG A 342 -73.08 41.91 2.89
CA ARG A 342 -73.49 42.35 4.23
C ARG A 342 -73.78 43.86 4.29
N ASP A 343 -72.91 44.67 3.68
CA ASP A 343 -73.08 46.13 3.63
C ASP A 343 -74.35 46.56 2.89
N ASN A 344 -74.88 45.72 1.99
CA ASN A 344 -76.09 45.98 1.21
C ASN A 344 -77.27 45.07 1.60
N GLU A 345 -77.20 44.38 2.74
CA GLU A 345 -78.19 43.37 3.16
C GLU A 345 -79.62 43.95 3.23
N GLN A 346 -79.79 45.14 3.80
CA GLN A 346 -81.11 45.78 3.91
C GLN A 346 -81.71 46.18 2.56
N ALA A 347 -80.86 46.44 1.56
CA ALA A 347 -81.30 46.75 0.20
C ALA A 347 -81.63 45.49 -0.61
N LEU A 348 -80.98 44.37 -0.29
CA LEU A 348 -81.19 43.06 -0.92
C LEU A 348 -82.36 42.26 -0.33
N LYS A 349 -82.87 42.64 0.86
CA LYS A 349 -84.06 42.04 1.51
C LYS A 349 -85.39 42.67 1.10
N LYS A 350 -85.37 43.81 0.39
CA LYS A 350 -86.55 44.50 -0.16
C LYS A 350 -86.81 44.03 -1.58
#